data_AF-A0A9E4STC9-F1
#
_entry.id   AF-A0A9E4STC9-F1
#
_cell.length_a   1.000
_cell.length_b   1.000
_cell.length_c   1.000
_cell.angle_alpha   90.00
_cell.angle_beta   90.00
_cell.angle_gamma   90.00
#
_symmetry.space_group_name_H-M   'P 1'
#
loop_
_entity.id
_entity.type
_entity.pdbx_description
1 polymer ?
#
loop_
_entity_poly.entity_id
_entity_poly.type
_entity_poly.pdbx_seq_one_letter_code
_entity_poly.pdbx_strand_id
1 'polypeptide(L)' 'MDAASPLGTVVGGSLSRGLDVRLGSAEAVEQAKVGTFVTIQGAGSRYFGIITDLRLDAAD' A
#
# COMPACT_ATOMS: atom_id res chain seq x y z
N MET A 1 -11.81 -15.32 -10.27
CA MET A 1 -11.29 -14.68 -9.04
C MET A 1 -11.10 -13.22 -9.42
N ASP A 2 -11.88 -12.34 -8.81
CA ASP A 2 -11.79 -10.91 -9.10
C ASP A 2 -10.38 -10.44 -8.69
N ALA A 3 -9.54 -10.14 -9.67
CA ALA A 3 -8.19 -9.67 -9.40
C ALA A 3 -8.33 -8.21 -9.01
N ALA A 4 -8.59 -7.96 -7.72
CA ALA A 4 -8.60 -6.61 -7.17
C ALA A 4 -7.31 -5.91 -7.63
N SER A 5 -7.48 -4.77 -8.30
CA SER A 5 -6.34 -4.03 -8.83
C SER A 5 -5.42 -3.63 -7.69
N PRO A 6 -4.09 -3.75 -7.84
CA PRO A 6 -3.16 -3.40 -6.79
C PRO A 6 -3.29 -1.91 -6.44
N LEU A 7 -3.35 -1.61 -5.13
CA LEU A 7 -3.41 -0.23 -4.64
C LEU A 7 -2.15 0.57 -5.05
N GLY A 8 -1.00 -0.09 -5.13
CA GLY A 8 0.25 0.58 -5.41
C GLY A 8 1.45 -0.35 -5.39
N THR A 9 2.64 0.26 -5.43
CA THR A 9 3.92 -0.44 -5.41
C THR A 9 4.70 -0.06 -4.15
N VAL A 10 5.27 -1.06 -3.47
CA VAL A 10 6.18 -0.82 -2.34
C VAL A 10 7.45 -0.17 -2.85
N VAL A 11 7.83 0.96 -2.27
CA VAL A 11 9.02 1.74 -2.67
C VAL A 11 10.09 1.82 -1.58
N GLY A 12 9.76 1.42 -0.34
CA GLY A 12 10.69 1.46 0.77
C GLY A 12 10.14 0.90 2.08
N GLY A 13 10.91 1.09 3.15
CA GLY A 13 10.53 0.72 4.52
C GLY A 13 11.21 -0.54 5.05
N SER A 14 10.67 -1.08 6.15
CA SER A 14 11.10 -2.32 6.78
C SER A 14 9.96 -2.95 7.58
N LEU A 15 10.02 -4.26 7.83
CA LEU A 15 9.00 -4.95 8.65
C LEU A 15 8.83 -4.31 10.04
N SER A 16 9.91 -3.78 10.62
CA SER A 16 9.90 -3.13 11.94
C SER A 16 9.36 -1.70 11.95
N ARG A 17 9.43 -0.97 10.82
CA ARG A 17 9.04 0.45 10.73
C ARG A 17 7.82 0.70 9.86
N GLY A 18 7.32 -0.32 9.17
CA GLY A 18 6.29 -0.19 8.15
C GLY A 18 6.89 -0.09 6.75
N LEU A 19 6.01 -0.22 5.75
CA LEU A 19 6.36 -0.16 4.33
C LEU A 19 5.82 1.13 3.75
N ASP A 20 6.60 1.77 2.89
CA ASP A 20 6.16 2.92 2.11
C ASP A 20 5.63 2.43 0.75
N VAL A 21 4.40 2.81 0.42
CA VAL A 21 3.71 2.40 -0.81
C VAL A 21 3.36 3.63 -1.62
N ARG A 22 3.80 3.66 -2.88
CA ARG A 22 3.35 4.64 -3.86
C ARG A 22 2.07 4.15 -4.50
N LEU A 23 0.98 4.88 -4.29
CA LEU A 23 -0.32 4.58 -4.88
C LEU A 23 -0.30 4.81 -6.39
N GLY A 24 -0.93 3.90 -7.14
CA GLY A 24 -0.81 3.84 -8.60
C GLY A 24 -1.91 4.58 -9.38
N SER A 25 -3.10 4.74 -8.79
CA SER A 25 -4.25 5.36 -9.46
C SER A 25 -5.06 6.23 -8.50
N ALA A 26 -5.94 7.07 -9.05
CA ALA A 26 -6.88 7.86 -8.26
C ALA A 26 -7.86 6.96 -7.49
N GLU A 27 -8.32 5.85 -8.08
CA GLU A 27 -9.20 4.91 -7.36
C GLU A 27 -8.48 4.23 -6.19
N ALA A 28 -7.17 4.00 -6.32
CA ALA A 28 -6.38 3.44 -5.23
C ALA A 28 -6.27 4.39 -4.02
N VAL A 29 -6.27 5.71 -4.26
CA VAL A 29 -6.32 6.73 -3.19
C VAL A 29 -7.62 6.63 -2.42
N GLU A 30 -8.75 6.44 -3.09
CA GLU A 30 -10.05 6.31 -2.41
C GLU A 30 -10.18 5.03 -1.59
N GLN A 31 -9.49 3.96 -2.00
CA GLN A 31 -9.46 2.67 -1.30
C GLN A 31 -8.44 2.65 -0.15
N ALA A 32 -7.33 3.38 -0.28
CA ALA A 32 -6.33 3.51 0.74
C ALA A 32 -6.84 4.45 1.83
N LYS A 33 -7.35 3.90 2.93
CA LYS A 33 -7.80 4.63 4.12
C LYS A 33 -7.04 4.14 5.34
N VAL A 34 -6.71 5.04 6.26
CA VAL A 34 -6.11 4.66 7.54
C VAL A 34 -7.03 3.67 8.26
N GLY A 35 -6.44 2.60 8.80
CA GLY A 35 -7.16 1.49 9.42
C GLY A 35 -7.61 0.39 8.45
N THR A 36 -7.49 0.59 7.13
CA THR A 36 -7.77 -0.45 6.15
C THR A 36 -6.70 -1.53 6.19
N PHE A 37 -7.14 -2.78 6.26
CA PHE A 37 -6.26 -3.94 6.12
C PHE A 37 -5.86 -4.18 4.67
N VAL A 38 -4.58 -4.49 4.46
CA VAL A 38 -4.01 -4.72 3.14
C VAL A 38 -3.16 -5.98 3.13
N THR A 39 -3.06 -6.59 1.96
CA THR A 39 -2.13 -7.71 1.72
C THR A 39 -1.01 -7.22 0.81
N ILE A 40 0.23 -7.36 1.26
CA ILE A 40 1.42 -7.13 0.45
C ILE A 40 1.81 -8.46 -0.20
N GLN A 41 1.77 -8.50 -1.53
CA GLN A 41 2.11 -9.66 -2.33
C GLN A 41 3.61 -9.63 -2.64
N GLY A 42 4.37 -10.57 -2.05
CA GLY A 42 5.76 -10.87 -2.45
C GLY A 42 5.83 -12.02 -3.45
N ALA A 43 7.04 -12.37 -3.89
CA ALA A 43 7.26 -13.43 -4.88
C ALA A 43 6.83 -14.83 -4.40
N GLY A 44 7.03 -15.14 -3.10
CA GLY A 44 6.65 -16.43 -2.51
C GLY A 44 5.80 -16.34 -1.25
N SER A 45 5.57 -15.12 -0.74
CA SER A 45 4.92 -14.89 0.55
C SER A 45 3.92 -13.74 0.45
N ARG A 46 2.90 -13.79 1.30
CA ARG A 46 1.96 -12.70 1.51
C ARG A 46 2.11 -12.17 2.92
N TYR A 47 2.16 -10.86 3.05
CA TYR A 47 2.25 -10.18 4.32
C TYR A 47 0.96 -9.43 4.55
N PHE A 48 0.51 -9.40 5.80
CA PHE A 48 -0.68 -8.66 6.19
C PHE A 48 -0.25 -7.37 6.89
N GLY A 49 -0.88 -6.27 6.53
CA GLY A 49 -0.59 -4.96 7.07
C GLY A 49 -1.86 -4.14 7.28
N ILE A 50 -1.69 -3.03 7.98
CA ILE A 50 -2.71 -2.01 8.14
C ILE A 50 -2.14 -0.68 7.64
N ILE A 51 -2.95 0.10 6.94
CA ILE A 51 -2.56 1.45 6.55
C ILE A 51 -2.59 2.32 7.81
N THR A 52 -1.44 2.85 8.21
CA THR A 52 -1.31 3.69 9.41
C THR A 52 -1.31 5.18 9.10
N ASP A 53 -0.93 5.57 7.88
CA ASP A 53 -0.83 6.97 7.46
C ASP A 53 -0.98 7.10 5.94
N LEU A 54 -1.41 8.28 5.48
CA LEU A 54 -1.57 8.65 4.07
C LEU A 54 -1.03 10.06 3.85
N ARG A 55 -0.03 10.19 2.98
CA ARG A 55 0.63 11.47 2.72
C ARG A 55 0.66 11.75 1.21
N LEU A 56 0.40 13.00 0.83
CA LEU A 56 0.75 13.51 -0.49
C LEU A 56 2.16 14.06 -0.40
N ASP A 57 3.10 13.45 -1.13
CA ASP A 57 4.42 14.03 -1.31
C ASP A 57 4.31 15.02 -2.48
N ALA A 58 4.49 16.31 -2.20
CA ALA A 58 4.54 17.32 -3.25
C ALA A 58 5.87 17.15 -4.00
N ALA A 59 5.80 16.92 -5.31
CA ALA A 59 6.99 17.05 -6.15
C ALA A 59 7.33 18.54 -6.23
N ASP A 60 8.44 18.94 -5.62
CA ASP A 60 9.09 20.24 -5.85
C ASP A 60 9.89 20.21 -7.17
#